data_AF-A0A942NM22-F1
#
_entry.id   AF-A0A942NM22-F1
#
_cell.length_a   1.000
_cell.length_b   1.000
_cell.length_c   1.000
_cell.angle_alpha   90.00
_cell.angle_beta   90.00
_cell.angle_gamma   90.00
#
_symmetry.space_group_name_H-M   'P 1'
#
loop_
_entity.id
_entity.type
_entity.pdbx_description
1 polymer ?
#
loop_
_entity_poly.entity_id
_entity_poly.type
_entity_poly.pdbx_seq_one_letter_code
_entity_poly.pdbx_strand_id
1 'polypeptide(L)'
;MNKYTLYMGFYDLLNGAIILTLIVFALIYLWDWAKGHDKKPGLWVTSLKSGLVSKSVRSLYRSYADKDRFMLFWLQLNRLEHEGVSGAIAELGVYRGQTAALLRQLAPDRPLHLFDTFSGFRADDLKDESGEAGTYTTANFADTSLSFVKNKLGNQPDIHYHAGNFSEVTAQLSDTLEFALVSIDVDLEKPTAEGLAWFYPRLVKGGVLVVHDYNPKWPGLMQAVDDFLRTIPESPVLMTDRDSSLIIVKNR
;
A
#
# COMPACT_ATOMS: atom_id res chain seq x y z
N MET A 1 41.46 -28.99 53.71
CA MET A 1 40.26 -28.33 53.16
C MET A 1 40.55 -26.83 53.01
N ASN A 2 40.96 -26.37 51.83
CA ASN A 2 41.17 -24.94 51.58
C ASN A 2 39.83 -24.32 51.16
N LYS A 3 39.25 -23.49 52.02
CA LYS A 3 38.16 -22.58 51.64
C LYS A 3 38.80 -21.34 51.01
N TYR A 4 38.87 -21.29 49.69
CA TYR A 4 39.14 -20.05 48.98
C TYR A 4 37.87 -19.20 49.02
N THR A 5 37.85 -18.21 49.90
CA THR A 5 36.80 -17.18 49.91
C THR A 5 37.07 -16.24 48.74
N LEU A 6 36.29 -16.34 47.68
CA LEU A 6 36.40 -15.50 46.49
C LEU A 6 35.94 -14.08 46.85
N TYR A 7 36.90 -13.18 47.13
CA TYR A 7 36.60 -11.74 47.23
C TYR A 7 36.50 -11.18 45.80
N MET A 8 35.29 -10.82 45.37
CA MET A 8 35.13 -10.03 44.15
C MET A 8 35.72 -8.64 44.38
N GLY A 9 36.68 -8.25 43.56
CA GLY A 9 37.25 -6.91 43.59
C GLY A 9 36.24 -5.87 43.12
N PHE A 10 36.49 -4.60 43.43
CA PHE A 10 35.70 -3.48 42.91
C PHE A 10 35.55 -3.52 41.38
N TYR A 11 36.61 -3.92 40.66
CA TYR A 11 36.58 -4.10 39.21
C TYR A 11 35.67 -5.24 38.75
N ASP A 12 35.59 -6.34 39.49
CA ASP A 12 34.70 -7.46 39.17
C ASP A 12 33.23 -7.05 39.35
N LEU A 13 32.94 -6.30 40.42
CA LEU A 13 31.62 -5.73 40.67
C LEU A 13 31.24 -4.69 39.59
N LEU A 14 32.18 -3.82 39.20
CA LEU A 14 31.97 -2.83 38.15
C LEU A 14 31.73 -3.51 36.78
N ASN A 15 32.54 -4.50 36.42
CA ASN A 15 32.36 -5.27 35.19
C ASN A 15 31.02 -6.03 35.19
N GLY A 16 30.64 -6.64 36.33
CA GLY A 16 29.35 -7.28 36.50
C GLY A 16 28.18 -6.31 36.29
N ALA A 17 28.27 -5.09 36.83
CA ALA A 17 27.26 -4.06 36.66
C ALA A 17 27.15 -3.59 35.19
N ILE A 18 28.27 -3.43 34.50
CA ILE A 18 28.30 -3.05 33.07
C ILE A 18 27.67 -4.16 32.22
N ILE A 19 28.07 -5.41 32.43
CA ILE A 19 27.52 -6.57 31.69
C ILE A 19 26.01 -6.68 31.93
N LEU A 20 25.56 -6.55 33.17
CA LEU A 20 24.13 -6.58 33.50
C LEU A 20 23.38 -5.44 32.80
N THR A 21 23.95 -4.23 32.77
CA THR A 21 23.35 -3.07 32.08
C THR A 21 23.23 -3.33 30.58
N LEU A 22 24.26 -3.90 29.95
CA LEU A 22 24.23 -4.25 28.52
C LEU A 22 23.22 -5.36 28.22
N ILE A 23 23.08 -6.36 29.10
CA ILE A 23 22.07 -7.41 28.96
C ILE A 23 20.66 -6.81 29.08
N VAL A 24 20.42 -5.96 30.08
CA VAL A 24 19.12 -5.28 30.26
C VAL A 24 18.82 -4.40 29.04
N PHE A 25 19.80 -3.64 28.54
CA PHE A 25 19.66 -2.86 27.32
C PHE A 25 19.35 -3.74 26.10
N ALA A 26 20.06 -4.85 25.93
CA ALA A 26 19.81 -5.79 24.84
C ALA A 26 18.42 -6.43 24.94
N LEU A 27 17.95 -6.77 26.14
CA LEU A 27 16.61 -7.29 26.37
C LEU A 27 15.53 -6.24 26.08
N ILE A 28 15.72 -4.99 26.51
CA ILE A 28 14.82 -3.87 26.19
C ILE A 28 14.80 -3.63 24.68
N TYR A 29 15.97 -3.57 24.05
CA TYR A 29 16.10 -3.38 22.61
C TYR A 29 15.43 -4.52 21.83
N LEU A 30 15.70 -5.77 22.19
CA LEU A 30 15.08 -6.95 21.56
C LEU A 30 13.56 -6.99 21.81
N TRP A 31 13.09 -6.55 22.98
CA TRP A 31 11.67 -6.46 23.29
C TRP A 31 10.98 -5.38 22.46
N ASP A 32 11.55 -4.17 22.37
CA ASP A 32 11.02 -3.08 21.55
C ASP A 32 11.05 -3.43 20.06
N TRP A 33 12.16 -3.99 19.59
CA TRP A 33 12.33 -4.51 18.25
C TRP A 33 11.31 -5.61 17.93
N ALA A 34 11.13 -6.60 18.83
CA ALA A 34 10.19 -7.70 18.63
C ALA A 34 8.72 -7.26 18.71
N LYS A 35 8.41 -6.21 19.49
CA LYS A 35 7.04 -5.70 19.61
C LYS A 35 6.68 -4.65 18.56
N GLY A 36 7.67 -4.04 17.89
CA GLY A 36 7.43 -2.96 16.94
C GLY A 36 6.62 -1.84 17.58
N HIS A 37 7.02 -1.40 18.78
CA HIS A 37 6.38 -0.29 19.49
C HIS A 37 6.53 1.06 18.77
N ASP A 38 7.28 1.10 17.67
CA ASP A 38 7.39 2.25 16.80
C ASP A 38 6.07 2.53 16.05
N LYS A 39 5.27 3.37 16.73
CA LYS A 39 4.36 4.39 16.18
C LYS A 39 3.21 3.92 15.30
N LYS A 40 2.47 2.92 15.77
CA LYS A 40 1.09 2.70 15.25
C LYS A 40 0.24 3.96 15.49
N PRO A 41 -0.59 4.41 14.53
CA PRO A 41 -1.47 5.55 14.72
C PRO A 41 -2.33 5.37 15.99
N GLY A 42 -2.49 6.45 16.78
CA GLY A 42 -3.32 6.40 17.99
C GLY A 42 -4.76 5.96 17.72
N LEU A 43 -5.29 6.33 16.54
CA LEU A 43 -6.59 5.88 16.05
C LEU A 43 -6.63 4.35 15.90
N TRP A 44 -5.63 3.75 15.25
CA TRP A 44 -5.53 2.29 15.11
C TRP A 44 -5.48 1.58 16.47
N VAL A 45 -4.64 2.08 17.39
CA VAL A 45 -4.53 1.51 18.75
C VAL A 45 -5.87 1.59 19.49
N THR A 46 -6.57 2.71 19.36
CA THR A 46 -7.88 2.91 20.00
C THR A 46 -8.95 2.01 19.39
N SER A 47 -9.00 1.90 18.05
CA SER A 47 -9.92 1.00 17.33
C SER A 47 -9.67 -0.47 17.62
N LEU A 48 -8.43 -0.87 17.90
CA LEU A 48 -8.11 -2.23 18.37
C LEU A 48 -8.69 -2.50 19.76
N LYS A 49 -8.61 -1.53 20.67
CA LYS A 49 -9.11 -1.63 22.06
C LYS A 49 -10.63 -1.62 22.12
N SER A 50 -11.29 -0.82 21.28
CA SER A 50 -12.76 -0.75 21.21
C SER A 50 -13.40 -1.90 20.45
N GLY A 51 -12.62 -2.80 19.84
CA GLY A 51 -13.12 -3.95 19.10
C GLY A 51 -13.62 -3.63 17.68
N LEU A 52 -13.45 -2.39 17.20
CA LEU A 52 -13.84 -1.96 15.85
C LEU A 52 -12.98 -2.60 14.75
N VAL A 53 -11.76 -3.03 15.07
CA VAL A 53 -10.91 -3.79 14.15
C VAL A 53 -11.13 -5.28 14.32
N SER A 54 -11.71 -5.91 13.31
CA SER A 54 -12.01 -7.35 13.27
C SER A 54 -10.75 -8.24 13.34
N LYS A 55 -10.92 -9.52 13.69
CA LYS A 55 -9.80 -10.48 13.74
C LYS A 55 -9.13 -10.68 12.38
N SER A 56 -9.90 -10.66 11.28
CA SER A 56 -9.38 -10.79 9.92
C SER A 56 -8.48 -9.61 9.57
N VAL A 57 -8.93 -8.38 9.83
CA VAL A 57 -8.15 -7.15 9.59
C VAL A 57 -6.86 -7.13 10.43
N ARG A 58 -6.89 -7.61 11.68
CA ARG A 58 -5.67 -7.78 12.51
C ARG A 58 -4.71 -8.82 11.95
N SER A 59 -5.22 -9.91 11.37
CA SER A 59 -4.39 -10.93 10.72
C SER A 59 -3.71 -10.36 9.49
N LEU A 60 -4.48 -9.63 8.70
CA LEU A 60 -4.04 -8.99 7.47
C LEU A 60 -2.98 -7.92 7.75
N TYR A 61 -3.16 -7.07 8.76
CA TYR A 61 -2.13 -6.13 9.20
C TYR A 61 -0.82 -6.84 9.53
N ARG A 62 -0.87 -8.03 10.16
CA ARG A 62 0.34 -8.79 10.51
C ARG A 62 1.02 -9.41 9.29
N SER A 63 0.26 -9.89 8.31
CA SER A 63 0.81 -10.55 7.12
C SER A 63 1.21 -9.61 5.98
N TYR A 64 0.59 -8.44 5.87
CA TYR A 64 0.84 -7.49 4.78
C TYR A 64 2.23 -6.86 4.91
N ALA A 65 3.05 -6.90 3.87
CA ALA A 65 4.48 -6.62 3.97
C ALA A 65 4.78 -5.15 4.33
N ASP A 66 4.03 -4.21 3.74
CA ASP A 66 4.17 -2.78 4.01
C ASP A 66 3.13 -2.31 5.03
N LYS A 67 3.57 -2.12 6.28
CA LYS A 67 2.67 -1.72 7.37
C LYS A 67 2.12 -0.30 7.19
N ASP A 68 2.87 0.58 6.56
CA ASP A 68 2.51 1.98 6.39
C ASP A 68 1.51 2.13 5.26
N ARG A 69 1.70 1.40 4.14
CA ARG A 69 0.71 1.34 3.05
C ARG A 69 -0.58 0.65 3.49
N PHE A 70 -0.50 -0.39 4.33
CA PHE A 70 -1.69 -0.94 4.99
C PHE A 70 -2.40 0.14 5.83
N MET A 71 -1.65 0.88 6.66
CA MET A 71 -2.23 1.93 7.50
C MET A 71 -2.84 3.05 6.68
N LEU A 72 -2.24 3.41 5.55
CA LEU A 72 -2.79 4.36 4.60
C LEU A 72 -4.18 3.92 4.12
N PHE A 73 -4.31 2.70 3.58
CA PHE A 73 -5.60 2.19 3.12
C PHE A 73 -6.63 2.10 4.24
N TRP A 74 -6.22 1.61 5.41
CA TRP A 74 -7.11 1.51 6.56
C TRP A 74 -7.61 2.88 7.01
N LEU A 75 -6.73 3.87 7.17
CA LEU A 75 -7.11 5.23 7.58
C LEU A 75 -8.02 5.90 6.56
N GLN A 76 -7.70 5.78 5.26
CA GLN A 76 -8.52 6.38 4.21
C GLN A 76 -9.91 5.74 4.13
N LEU A 77 -10.02 4.41 4.18
CA LEU A 77 -11.33 3.74 4.15
C LEU A 77 -12.17 4.06 5.40
N ASN A 78 -11.55 4.16 6.58
CA ASN A 78 -12.26 4.60 7.79
C ASN A 78 -12.73 6.05 7.68
N ARG A 79 -11.91 6.94 7.09
CA ARG A 79 -12.31 8.33 6.81
C ARG A 79 -13.51 8.38 5.87
N LEU A 80 -13.45 7.66 4.74
CA LEU A 80 -14.53 7.62 3.75
C LEU A 80 -15.84 7.13 4.35
N GLU A 81 -15.78 6.12 5.22
CA GLU A 81 -16.94 5.63 5.96
C GLU A 81 -17.49 6.68 6.94
N HIS A 82 -16.63 7.28 7.76
CA HIS A 82 -17.03 8.29 8.75
C HIS A 82 -17.62 9.55 8.10
N GLU A 83 -17.09 9.95 6.95
CA GLU A 83 -17.56 11.12 6.18
C GLU A 83 -18.75 10.80 5.28
N GLY A 84 -19.18 9.54 5.19
CA GLY A 84 -20.31 9.12 4.34
C GLY A 84 -20.03 9.25 2.84
N VAL A 85 -18.77 9.13 2.42
CA VAL A 85 -18.35 9.26 1.02
C VAL A 85 -18.70 7.96 0.28
N SER A 86 -19.69 7.99 -0.60
CA SER A 86 -20.08 6.86 -1.45
C SER A 86 -19.11 6.64 -2.61
N GLY A 87 -19.19 5.50 -3.29
CA GLY A 87 -18.39 5.20 -4.48
C GLY A 87 -17.61 3.88 -4.36
N ALA A 88 -17.25 3.34 -5.52
CA ALA A 88 -16.51 2.09 -5.65
C ALA A 88 -15.03 2.24 -5.23
N ILE A 89 -14.35 1.11 -5.12
CA ILE A 89 -12.90 1.05 -4.96
C ILE A 89 -12.29 0.53 -6.25
N ALA A 90 -11.15 1.09 -6.66
CA ALA A 90 -10.38 0.59 -7.78
C ALA A 90 -8.91 0.34 -7.45
N GLU A 91 -8.33 -0.63 -8.15
CA GLU A 91 -6.89 -0.85 -8.23
C GLU A 91 -6.49 -0.98 -9.71
N LEU A 92 -5.52 -0.19 -10.12
CA LEU A 92 -4.85 -0.28 -11.42
C LEU A 92 -3.43 -0.80 -11.17
N GLY A 93 -3.14 -1.98 -11.72
CA GLY A 93 -1.96 -2.76 -11.35
C GLY A 93 -2.25 -3.67 -10.15
N VAL A 94 -2.81 -4.85 -10.44
CA VAL A 94 -3.32 -5.84 -9.47
C VAL A 94 -2.30 -6.94 -9.22
N TYR A 95 -1.54 -7.33 -10.24
CA TYR A 95 -0.57 -8.42 -10.22
C TYR A 95 -1.14 -9.72 -9.61
N ARG A 96 -0.73 -10.07 -8.39
CA ARG A 96 -1.17 -11.26 -7.63
C ARG A 96 -2.28 -10.96 -6.61
N GLY A 97 -2.89 -9.79 -6.70
CA GLY A 97 -4.04 -9.36 -5.90
C GLY A 97 -3.77 -9.28 -4.40
N GLN A 98 -2.57 -8.86 -3.98
CA GLN A 98 -2.28 -8.66 -2.55
C GLN A 98 -3.03 -7.42 -2.02
N THR A 99 -2.92 -6.30 -2.72
CA THR A 99 -3.63 -5.06 -2.37
C THR A 99 -5.13 -5.17 -2.69
N ALA A 100 -5.53 -5.79 -3.80
CA ALA A 100 -6.94 -6.16 -4.04
C ALA A 100 -7.59 -6.92 -2.86
N ALA A 101 -6.92 -7.95 -2.34
CA ALA A 101 -7.41 -8.73 -1.20
C ALA A 101 -7.50 -7.89 0.07
N LEU A 102 -6.59 -6.93 0.22
CA LEU A 102 -6.62 -5.97 1.32
C LEU A 102 -7.83 -5.06 1.23
N LEU A 103 -8.01 -4.39 0.10
CA LEU A 103 -9.13 -3.48 -0.15
C LEU A 103 -10.48 -4.19 0.02
N ARG A 104 -10.62 -5.40 -0.53
CA ARG A 104 -11.85 -6.21 -0.39
C ARG A 104 -12.20 -6.54 1.07
N GLN A 105 -11.20 -6.75 1.91
CA GLN A 105 -11.42 -7.04 3.34
C GLN A 105 -11.67 -5.78 4.17
N LEU A 106 -11.06 -4.65 3.80
CA LEU A 106 -11.21 -3.39 4.53
C LEU A 106 -12.55 -2.69 4.23
N ALA A 107 -13.10 -2.88 3.04
CA ALA A 107 -14.36 -2.27 2.63
C ALA A 107 -15.24 -3.28 1.88
N PRO A 108 -15.79 -4.28 2.58
CA PRO A 108 -16.47 -5.40 1.95
C PRO A 108 -17.80 -5.08 1.28
N ASP A 109 -18.36 -3.90 1.58
CA ASP A 109 -19.67 -3.44 1.09
C ASP A 109 -19.54 -2.51 -0.13
N ARG A 110 -18.31 -2.23 -0.58
CA ARG A 110 -18.04 -1.38 -1.76
C ARG A 110 -17.68 -2.25 -2.96
N PRO A 111 -18.23 -1.98 -4.17
CA PRO A 111 -17.78 -2.64 -5.38
C PRO A 111 -16.28 -2.43 -5.60
N LEU A 112 -15.58 -3.48 -6.01
CA LEU A 112 -14.14 -3.49 -6.24
C LEU A 112 -13.85 -3.69 -7.73
N HIS A 113 -13.15 -2.74 -8.35
CA HIS A 113 -12.76 -2.77 -9.76
C HIS A 113 -11.25 -2.99 -9.88
N LEU A 114 -10.86 -4.06 -10.57
CA LEU A 114 -9.47 -4.51 -10.67
C LEU A 114 -9.01 -4.45 -12.12
N PHE A 115 -8.10 -3.53 -12.42
CA PHE A 115 -7.58 -3.27 -13.76
C PHE A 115 -6.15 -3.78 -13.88
N ASP A 116 -5.93 -4.74 -14.76
CA ASP A 116 -4.60 -5.31 -15.01
C ASP A 116 -4.58 -6.00 -16.38
N THR A 117 -3.40 -6.15 -16.96
CA THR A 117 -3.23 -7.01 -18.14
C THR A 117 -3.39 -8.50 -17.78
N PHE A 118 -3.13 -8.83 -16.51
CA PHE A 118 -2.92 -10.16 -15.94
C PHE A 118 -1.89 -10.98 -16.71
N SER A 119 -0.94 -10.30 -17.35
CA SER A 119 0.11 -10.90 -18.17
C SER A 119 1.42 -10.11 -18.14
N GLY A 120 1.62 -9.26 -17.13
CA GLY A 120 2.79 -8.39 -17.01
C GLY A 120 2.75 -7.19 -17.94
N PHE A 121 3.91 -6.55 -18.12
CA PHE A 121 4.00 -5.33 -18.93
C PHE A 121 3.88 -5.59 -20.43
N ARG A 122 3.37 -4.58 -21.13
CA ARG A 122 3.33 -4.57 -22.60
C ARG A 122 4.62 -3.94 -23.13
N ALA A 123 5.11 -4.48 -24.25
CA ALA A 123 6.34 -3.97 -24.87
C ALA A 123 6.25 -2.49 -25.25
N ASP A 124 5.07 -2.00 -25.63
CA ASP A 124 4.87 -0.59 -25.97
C ASP A 124 4.92 0.35 -24.77
N ASP A 125 4.52 -0.12 -23.59
CA ASP A 125 4.50 0.69 -22.36
C ASP A 125 5.89 0.74 -21.70
N LEU A 126 6.81 -0.14 -22.10
CA LEU A 126 8.21 -0.16 -21.66
C LEU A 126 9.13 0.71 -22.51
N LYS A 127 8.63 1.27 -23.62
CA LYS A 127 9.45 2.12 -24.50
C LYS A 127 9.82 3.41 -23.77
N ASP A 128 11.09 3.79 -23.92
CA ASP A 128 11.65 5.04 -23.38
C ASP A 128 11.66 5.14 -21.84
N GLU A 129 11.31 4.07 -21.13
CA GLU A 129 11.44 3.97 -19.68
C GLU A 129 12.90 4.03 -19.23
N SER A 130 13.11 4.59 -18.04
CA SER A 130 14.43 4.73 -17.41
C SER A 130 14.37 4.40 -15.93
N GLY A 131 15.51 4.48 -15.23
CA GLY A 131 15.58 4.03 -13.83
C GLY A 131 15.38 2.51 -13.71
N GLU A 132 14.59 2.08 -12.71
CA GLU A 132 14.31 0.65 -12.49
C GLU A 132 13.37 0.09 -13.57
N ALA A 133 12.36 0.85 -13.99
CA ALA A 133 11.47 0.49 -15.10
C ALA A 133 12.21 0.26 -16.43
N GLY A 134 13.29 1.00 -16.70
CA GLY A 134 14.13 0.77 -17.89
C GLY A 134 14.85 -0.59 -17.93
N THR A 135 14.85 -1.35 -16.82
CA THR A 135 15.38 -2.72 -16.77
C THR A 135 14.33 -3.79 -17.04
N TYR A 136 13.06 -3.39 -17.14
CA TYR A 136 11.95 -4.31 -17.26
C TYR A 136 11.76 -4.84 -18.67
N THR A 137 11.21 -6.05 -18.71
CA THR A 137 10.82 -6.75 -19.92
C THR A 137 9.38 -7.21 -19.77
N THR A 138 8.78 -7.75 -20.83
CA THR A 138 7.45 -8.34 -20.78
C THR A 138 7.37 -9.58 -19.87
N ALA A 139 8.49 -10.10 -19.36
CA ALA A 139 8.50 -11.16 -18.37
C ALA A 139 8.28 -10.66 -16.93
N ASN A 140 8.52 -9.38 -16.66
CA ASN A 140 8.29 -8.80 -15.33
C ASN A 140 6.78 -8.78 -15.03
N PHE A 141 6.43 -9.23 -13.83
CA PHE A 141 5.04 -9.37 -13.34
C PHE A 141 4.12 -10.26 -14.20
N ALA A 142 4.67 -11.00 -15.17
CA ALA A 142 3.93 -11.93 -16.01
C ALA A 142 3.63 -13.27 -15.31
N ASP A 143 4.15 -13.48 -14.10
CA ASP A 143 3.91 -14.67 -13.27
C ASP A 143 2.58 -14.57 -12.47
N THR A 144 1.54 -14.10 -13.15
CA THR A 144 0.14 -14.03 -12.70
C THR A 144 -0.82 -14.34 -13.86
N SER A 145 -2.11 -14.45 -13.55
CA SER A 145 -3.18 -14.56 -14.55
C SER A 145 -4.52 -14.17 -13.95
N LEU A 146 -5.51 -13.88 -14.79
CA LEU A 146 -6.86 -13.57 -14.34
C LEU A 146 -7.44 -14.71 -13.49
N SER A 147 -7.21 -15.97 -13.89
CA SER A 147 -7.65 -17.14 -13.13
C SER A 147 -6.94 -17.26 -11.79
N PHE A 148 -5.64 -16.95 -11.72
CA PHE A 148 -4.89 -16.91 -10.47
C PHE A 148 -5.50 -15.93 -9.47
N VAL A 149 -5.80 -14.71 -9.91
CA VAL A 149 -6.37 -13.67 -9.04
C VAL A 149 -7.83 -14.01 -8.66
N LYS A 150 -8.64 -14.51 -9.60
CA LYS A 150 -10.00 -15.00 -9.31
C LYS A 150 -10.03 -16.14 -8.31
N ASN A 151 -9.06 -17.07 -8.36
CA ASN A 151 -8.96 -18.14 -7.36
C ASN A 151 -8.66 -17.61 -5.95
N LYS A 152 -7.98 -16.46 -5.85
CA LYS A 152 -7.64 -15.82 -4.58
C LYS A 152 -8.77 -14.98 -4.00
N LEU A 153 -9.46 -14.20 -4.85
CA LEU A 153 -10.47 -13.22 -4.42
C LEU A 153 -11.91 -13.72 -4.54
N GLY A 154 -12.17 -14.64 -5.47
CA GLY A 154 -13.50 -15.14 -5.81
C GLY A 154 -14.09 -14.47 -7.06
N ASN A 155 -15.34 -14.81 -7.37
CA ASN A 155 -16.10 -14.27 -8.51
C ASN A 155 -17.44 -13.68 -8.04
N GLN A 156 -17.41 -12.98 -6.91
CA GLN A 156 -18.60 -12.33 -6.38
C GLN A 156 -19.03 -11.18 -7.32
N PRO A 157 -20.34 -10.89 -7.46
CA PRO A 157 -20.84 -9.90 -8.41
C PRO A 157 -20.33 -8.47 -8.19
N ASP A 158 -19.86 -8.17 -6.99
CA ASP A 158 -19.29 -6.90 -6.54
C ASP A 158 -17.77 -6.79 -6.81
N ILE A 159 -17.13 -7.82 -7.38
CA ILE A 159 -15.73 -7.78 -7.82
C ILE A 159 -15.68 -7.82 -9.35
N HIS A 160 -15.27 -6.71 -9.93
CA HIS A 160 -15.19 -6.50 -11.38
C HIS A 160 -13.73 -6.61 -11.85
N TYR A 161 -13.46 -7.61 -12.68
CA TYR A 161 -12.13 -7.82 -13.25
C TYR A 161 -12.06 -7.27 -14.67
N HIS A 162 -11.16 -6.32 -14.88
CA HIS A 162 -10.94 -5.58 -16.12
C HIS A 162 -9.60 -6.01 -16.71
N ALA A 163 -9.63 -7.12 -17.46
CA ALA A 163 -8.43 -7.75 -18.01
C ALA A 163 -8.09 -7.18 -19.39
N GLY A 164 -6.93 -6.52 -19.52
CA GLY A 164 -6.46 -5.98 -20.79
C GLY A 164 -5.64 -4.71 -20.63
N ASN A 165 -5.38 -4.03 -21.76
CA ASN A 165 -4.78 -2.70 -21.72
C ASN A 165 -5.78 -1.71 -21.11
N PHE A 166 -5.30 -0.82 -20.23
CA PHE A 166 -6.16 0.07 -19.45
C PHE A 166 -7.03 0.97 -20.34
N SER A 167 -6.44 1.64 -21.33
CA SER A 167 -7.19 2.51 -22.25
C SER A 167 -8.25 1.75 -23.06
N GLU A 168 -7.95 0.53 -23.50
CA GLU A 168 -8.89 -0.31 -24.27
C GLU A 168 -10.08 -0.77 -23.40
N VAL A 169 -9.81 -1.19 -22.17
CA VAL A 169 -10.86 -1.69 -21.26
C VAL A 169 -11.74 -0.53 -20.77
N THR A 170 -11.13 0.59 -20.40
CA THR A 170 -11.87 1.76 -19.90
C THR A 170 -12.74 2.43 -20.96
N ALA A 171 -12.40 2.34 -22.25
CA ALA A 171 -13.23 2.83 -23.35
C ALA A 171 -14.61 2.14 -23.44
N GLN A 172 -14.77 0.98 -22.81
CA GLN A 172 -16.02 0.21 -22.78
C GLN A 172 -16.81 0.39 -21.48
N LEU A 173 -16.25 1.11 -20.51
CA LEU A 173 -16.88 1.30 -19.20
C LEU A 173 -17.81 2.50 -19.19
N SER A 174 -18.81 2.43 -18.33
CA SER A 174 -19.78 3.51 -18.17
C SER A 174 -19.13 4.78 -17.60
N ASP A 175 -19.53 5.92 -18.13
CA ASP A 175 -19.15 7.23 -17.62
C ASP A 175 -19.78 7.56 -16.26
N THR A 176 -20.75 6.78 -15.79
CA THR A 176 -21.37 6.95 -14.46
C THR A 176 -20.62 6.22 -13.35
N LEU A 177 -19.52 5.54 -13.66
CA LEU A 177 -18.73 4.84 -12.66
C LEU A 177 -17.94 5.84 -11.81
N GLU A 178 -18.23 5.85 -10.52
CA GLU A 178 -17.61 6.75 -9.55
C GLU A 178 -16.84 6.00 -8.46
N PHE A 179 -15.70 6.56 -8.07
CA PHE A 179 -14.79 5.94 -7.11
C PHE A 179 -14.60 6.79 -5.85
N ALA A 180 -14.60 6.13 -4.69
CA ALA A 180 -14.24 6.71 -3.41
C ALA A 180 -12.74 6.52 -3.11
N LEU A 181 -12.16 5.41 -3.57
CA LEU A 181 -10.73 5.13 -3.43
C LEU A 181 -10.19 4.50 -4.70
N VAL A 182 -9.06 5.01 -5.20
CA VAL A 182 -8.32 4.44 -6.32
C VAL A 182 -6.87 4.22 -5.89
N SER A 183 -6.32 3.03 -6.12
CA SER A 183 -4.89 2.73 -6.00
C SER A 183 -4.30 2.54 -7.39
N ILE A 184 -3.26 3.29 -7.73
CA ILE A 184 -2.48 3.15 -8.97
C ILE A 184 -1.09 2.62 -8.60
N ASP A 185 -0.71 1.48 -9.16
CA ASP A 185 0.50 0.73 -8.84
C ASP A 185 1.00 -0.02 -10.09
N VAL A 186 1.50 0.74 -11.07
CA VAL A 186 1.82 0.23 -12.41
C VAL A 186 3.26 0.44 -12.84
N ASP A 187 4.11 1.02 -11.99
CA ASP A 187 5.55 1.28 -12.15
C ASP A 187 5.96 2.18 -13.34
N LEU A 188 5.16 2.25 -14.41
CA LEU A 188 5.49 2.83 -15.71
C LEU A 188 4.78 4.18 -15.92
N GLU A 189 5.40 5.05 -16.70
CA GLU A 189 4.94 6.41 -17.04
C GLU A 189 3.56 6.40 -17.69
N LYS A 190 3.45 5.70 -18.82
CA LYS A 190 2.25 5.73 -19.67
C LYS A 190 0.99 5.23 -18.95
N PRO A 191 0.96 4.02 -18.35
CA PRO A 191 -0.24 3.57 -17.64
C PRO A 191 -0.53 4.41 -16.38
N THR A 192 0.48 5.02 -15.75
CA THR A 192 0.26 5.99 -14.67
C THR A 192 -0.49 7.23 -15.18
N ALA A 193 -0.03 7.82 -16.28
CA ALA A 193 -0.67 8.98 -16.90
C ALA A 193 -2.11 8.67 -17.36
N GLU A 194 -2.32 7.53 -18.02
CA GLU A 194 -3.65 7.07 -18.44
C GLU A 194 -4.59 6.88 -17.23
N GLY A 195 -4.08 6.23 -16.17
CA GLY A 195 -4.80 6.02 -14.92
C GLY A 195 -5.25 7.33 -14.28
N LEU A 196 -4.31 8.25 -14.07
CA LEU A 196 -4.59 9.56 -13.46
C LEU A 196 -5.64 10.35 -14.24
N ALA A 197 -5.47 10.43 -15.57
CA ALA A 197 -6.39 11.13 -16.46
C ALA A 197 -7.80 10.54 -16.46
N TRP A 198 -7.94 9.21 -16.32
CA TRP A 198 -9.24 8.55 -16.35
C TRP A 198 -9.95 8.51 -14.99
N PHE A 199 -9.20 8.23 -13.92
CA PHE A 199 -9.75 8.05 -12.57
C PHE A 199 -10.08 9.37 -11.89
N TYR A 200 -9.25 10.40 -12.01
CA TYR A 200 -9.47 11.64 -11.25
C TYR A 200 -10.81 12.34 -11.58
N PRO A 201 -11.25 12.44 -12.85
CA PRO A 201 -12.59 12.96 -13.16
C PRO A 201 -13.71 12.14 -12.52
N ARG A 202 -13.51 10.82 -12.38
CA ARG A 202 -14.46 9.83 -11.80
C ARG A 202 -14.33 9.65 -10.28
N LEU A 203 -13.35 10.30 -9.65
CA LEU A 203 -13.23 10.30 -8.21
C LEU A 203 -14.33 11.20 -7.64
N VAL A 204 -15.07 10.74 -6.63
CA VAL A 204 -16.08 11.57 -5.97
C VAL A 204 -15.41 12.64 -5.11
N LYS A 205 -16.16 13.69 -4.75
CA LYS A 205 -15.73 14.64 -3.73
C LYS A 205 -15.46 13.92 -2.40
N GLY A 206 -14.30 14.20 -1.80
CA GLY A 206 -13.80 13.53 -0.61
C GLY A 206 -13.11 12.20 -0.90
N GLY A 207 -13.23 11.68 -2.12
CA GLY A 207 -12.52 10.49 -2.58
C GLY A 207 -11.01 10.68 -2.63
N VAL A 208 -10.29 9.58 -2.61
CA VAL A 208 -8.82 9.56 -2.57
C VAL A 208 -8.22 8.75 -3.71
N LEU A 209 -7.20 9.29 -4.34
CA LEU A 209 -6.35 8.60 -5.29
C LEU A 209 -4.99 8.40 -4.64
N VAL A 210 -4.53 7.15 -4.61
CA VAL A 210 -3.22 6.74 -4.09
C VAL A 210 -2.37 6.31 -5.28
N VAL A 211 -1.20 6.93 -5.46
CA VAL A 211 -0.22 6.54 -6.46
C VAL A 211 0.98 5.96 -5.72
N HIS A 212 1.35 4.71 -6.02
CA HIS A 212 2.52 4.08 -5.47
C HIS A 212 3.79 4.51 -6.23
N ASP A 213 4.97 4.22 -5.66
CA ASP A 213 6.25 4.36 -6.36
C ASP A 213 6.64 5.79 -6.79
N TYR A 214 6.14 6.83 -6.11
CA TYR A 214 6.54 8.21 -6.38
C TYR A 214 7.92 8.51 -5.77
N ASN A 215 8.98 7.95 -6.36
CA ASN A 215 10.36 8.13 -5.94
C ASN A 215 11.35 8.04 -7.12
N PRO A 216 12.61 8.52 -6.97
CA PRO A 216 13.57 8.66 -8.08
C PRO A 216 13.97 7.36 -8.80
N LYS A 217 13.60 6.18 -8.30
CA LYS A 217 13.77 4.92 -9.02
C LYS A 217 12.86 4.83 -10.25
N TRP A 218 11.75 5.56 -10.22
CA TRP A 218 10.66 5.54 -11.21
C TRP A 218 10.48 6.91 -11.87
N PRO A 219 11.49 7.41 -12.61
CA PRO A 219 11.48 8.77 -13.14
C PRO A 219 10.31 9.03 -14.11
N GLY A 220 9.95 8.06 -14.95
CA GLY A 220 8.80 8.17 -15.85
C GLY A 220 7.47 8.29 -15.11
N LEU A 221 7.23 7.43 -14.12
CA LEU A 221 6.06 7.53 -13.22
C LEU A 221 6.00 8.89 -12.51
N MET A 222 7.13 9.34 -11.94
CA MET A 222 7.18 10.66 -11.29
C MET A 222 6.84 11.79 -12.25
N GLN A 223 7.35 11.75 -13.48
CA GLN A 223 7.04 12.74 -14.51
C GLN A 223 5.55 12.74 -14.85
N ALA A 224 4.94 11.57 -15.05
CA ALA A 224 3.50 11.44 -15.31
C ALA A 224 2.66 12.05 -14.17
N VAL A 225 3.04 11.80 -12.92
CA VAL A 225 2.38 12.39 -11.73
C VAL A 225 2.57 13.91 -11.72
N ASP A 226 3.79 14.40 -11.89
CA ASP A 226 4.11 15.83 -11.85
C ASP A 226 3.39 16.61 -12.95
N ASP A 227 3.33 16.06 -14.16
CA ASP A 227 2.61 16.64 -15.30
C ASP A 227 1.11 16.70 -15.01
N PHE A 228 0.55 15.62 -14.45
CA PHE A 228 -0.85 15.57 -14.08
C PHE A 228 -1.20 16.55 -12.95
N LEU A 229 -0.37 16.67 -11.92
CA LEU A 229 -0.60 17.58 -10.78
C LEU A 229 -0.72 19.04 -11.21
N ARG A 230 -0.07 19.45 -12.30
CA ARG A 230 -0.20 20.81 -12.87
C ARG A 230 -1.57 21.07 -13.49
N THR A 231 -2.36 20.02 -13.74
CA THR A 231 -3.69 20.11 -14.37
C THR A 231 -4.84 20.17 -13.36
N ILE A 232 -4.56 19.91 -12.08
CA ILE A 232 -5.57 19.85 -11.02
C ILE A 232 -5.28 20.88 -9.90
N PRO A 233 -6.30 21.30 -9.13
CA PRO A 233 -6.11 22.26 -8.04
C PRO A 233 -5.59 21.63 -6.75
N GLU A 234 -5.69 20.31 -6.58
CA GLU A 234 -5.23 19.63 -5.36
C GLU A 234 -3.72 19.56 -5.27
N SER A 235 -3.20 19.86 -4.08
CA SER A 235 -1.82 19.52 -3.73
C SER A 235 -1.75 18.07 -3.27
N PRO A 236 -0.72 17.32 -3.67
CA PRO A 236 -0.53 15.97 -3.17
C PRO A 236 -0.07 15.97 -1.71
N VAL A 237 -0.31 14.85 -1.03
CA VAL A 237 0.31 14.53 0.26
C VAL A 237 1.24 13.34 0.06
N LEU A 238 2.52 13.54 0.35
CA LEU A 238 3.53 12.48 0.29
C LEU A 238 3.42 11.56 1.50
N MET A 239 3.54 10.27 1.26
CA MET A 239 3.48 9.22 2.28
C MET A 239 4.87 8.67 2.57
N THR A 240 5.05 8.19 3.79
CA THR A 240 6.33 7.64 4.28
C THR A 240 6.38 6.12 4.22
N ASP A 241 5.52 5.50 3.42
CA ASP A 241 5.56 4.05 3.18
C ASP A 241 6.80 3.66 2.37
N ARG A 242 7.05 2.35 2.24
CA ARG A 242 8.36 1.81 1.83
C ARG A 242 8.86 2.42 0.53
N ASP A 243 7.97 2.61 -0.44
CA ASP A 243 8.29 3.03 -1.79
C ASP A 243 7.72 4.43 -2.13
N SER A 244 7.42 5.22 -1.10
CA SER A 244 6.98 6.62 -1.20
C SER A 244 5.72 6.80 -2.05
N SER A 245 4.58 6.32 -1.55
CA SER A 245 3.30 6.65 -2.15
C SER A 245 3.00 8.14 -2.05
N LEU A 246 2.11 8.60 -2.93
CA LEU A 246 1.52 9.93 -2.91
C LEU A 246 -0.01 9.77 -2.89
N ILE A 247 -0.69 10.66 -2.17
CA ILE A 247 -2.15 10.70 -2.18
C ILE A 247 -2.69 12.06 -2.64
N ILE A 248 -3.82 12.01 -3.34
CA ILE A 248 -4.61 13.17 -3.76
C ILE A 248 -6.02 12.97 -3.22
N VAL A 249 -6.49 13.90 -2.39
CA VAL A 249 -7.88 13.91 -1.91
C VAL A 249 -8.66 14.98 -2.68
N LYS A 250 -9.68 14.56 -3.42
CA LYS A 250 -10.44 15.47 -4.27
C LYS A 250 -11.37 16.36 -3.44
N ASN A 251 -11.17 17.66 -3.52
CA ASN A 251 -11.86 18.61 -2.66
C ASN A 251 -13.20 19.08 -3.23
N ARG A 252 -13.40 18.95 -4.54
CA ARG A 252 -14.55 19.49 -5.27
C ARG A 252 -15.18 18.47 -6.19
#